data_AF-A0A7J8XAG5-F1
#
_entry.id   AF-A0A7J8XAG5-F1
#
_cell.length_a   1.000
_cell.length_b   1.000
_cell.length_c   1.000
_cell.angle_alpha   90.00
_cell.angle_beta   90.00
_cell.angle_gamma   90.00
#
_symmetry.space_group_name_H-M   'P 1'
#
loop_
_entity.id
_entity.type
_entity.pdbx_description
1 polymer ?
#
loop_
_entity_poly.entity_id
_entity_poly.type
_entity_poly.pdbx_seq_one_letter_code
_entity_poly.pdbx_strand_id
1 'polypeptide(L)'
;MVHSKRLNVQKFHLEGTPRKVLYHSESKLLIVMRTEPNSDTCSEICGVDPLSGSVMASFKLGPGETGKCMELVRAGNEQVLVVGTSLSSGPAIMPSGEAESTKGRLIVLCIEHVQHSDSGSMTFSSMAGSSSQRNSPF
;
A
#
# COMPACT_ATOMS: atom_id res chain seq x y z
N MET A 1 -14.06 -9.74 30.54
CA MET A 1 -12.88 -9.05 29.96
C MET A 1 -12.31 -8.12 31.03
N VAL A 2 -11.12 -8.40 31.56
CA VAL A 2 -10.56 -7.67 32.72
C VAL A 2 -10.12 -6.27 32.26
N HIS A 3 -10.83 -5.24 32.69
CA HIS A 3 -10.68 -3.82 32.27
C HIS A 3 -9.38 -3.12 32.71
N SER A 4 -8.43 -3.85 33.30
CA SER A 4 -7.26 -3.28 34.00
C SER A 4 -5.90 -3.85 33.56
N LYS A 5 -5.85 -4.66 32.50
CA LYS A 5 -4.57 -5.15 31.96
C LYS A 5 -3.88 -4.05 31.15
N ARG A 6 -2.76 -3.53 31.66
CA ARG A 6 -1.86 -2.66 30.90
C ARG A 6 -1.25 -3.48 29.75
N LEU A 7 -1.38 -2.97 28.53
CA LEU A 7 -0.73 -3.54 27.35
C LEU A 7 0.56 -2.77 27.08
N ASN A 8 1.64 -3.50 26.82
CA ASN A 8 2.86 -2.89 26.29
C ASN A 8 2.57 -2.47 24.85
N VAL A 9 2.73 -1.19 24.57
CA VAL A 9 2.49 -0.60 23.25
C VAL A 9 3.71 0.18 22.82
N GLN A 10 4.01 0.12 21.53
CA GLN A 10 5.03 0.93 20.90
C GLN A 10 4.36 1.81 19.85
N LYS A 11 4.68 3.10 19.85
CA LYS A 11 4.12 4.07 18.92
C LYS A 11 5.19 4.50 17.94
N PHE A 12 4.87 4.42 16.65
CA PHE A 12 5.73 4.89 15.56
C PHE A 12 5.09 6.09 14.87
N HIS A 13 5.92 6.97 14.33
CA HIS A 13 5.46 8.06 13.48
C HIS A 13 5.46 7.58 12.02
N LEU A 14 4.31 7.60 11.37
CA LEU A 14 4.13 7.08 10.00
C LEU A 14 3.87 8.19 8.98
N GLU A 15 4.17 9.45 9.27
CA GLU A 15 4.13 10.59 8.33
C GLU A 15 2.88 10.62 7.40
N GLY A 16 1.69 10.52 7.99
CA GLY A 16 0.44 10.51 7.25
C GLY A 16 -0.68 9.79 7.99
N THR A 17 -1.86 9.74 7.39
CA THR A 17 -3.00 9.03 7.96
C THR A 17 -2.99 7.58 7.48
N PRO A 18 -2.74 6.57 8.36
CA PRO A 18 -2.81 5.17 7.96
C PRO A 18 -4.25 4.78 7.62
N ARG A 19 -4.45 4.12 6.48
CA ARG A 19 -5.76 3.69 5.95
C ARG A 19 -5.92 2.17 5.96
N LYS A 20 -4.83 1.43 5.74
CA LYS A 20 -4.79 -0.04 5.81
C LYS A 20 -3.40 -0.50 6.26
N VAL A 21 -3.36 -1.55 7.07
CA VAL A 21 -2.11 -2.22 7.50
C VAL A 21 -2.26 -3.71 7.28
N LEU A 22 -1.23 -4.33 6.70
CA LEU A 22 -1.11 -5.78 6.51
C LEU A 22 0.25 -6.23 7.02
N TYR A 23 0.35 -7.47 7.50
CA TYR A 23 1.64 -8.08 7.82
C TYR A 23 2.05 -9.03 6.70
N HIS A 24 3.22 -8.80 6.11
CA HIS A 24 3.78 -9.68 5.10
C HIS A 24 4.79 -10.62 5.78
N SER A 25 4.40 -11.88 5.97
CA SER A 25 5.18 -12.83 6.78
C SER A 25 6.54 -13.18 6.18
N GLU A 26 6.65 -13.20 4.85
CA GLU A 26 7.88 -13.59 4.16
C GLU A 26 8.97 -12.53 4.33
N SER A 27 8.62 -11.24 4.23
CA SER A 27 9.57 -10.14 4.48
C SER A 27 9.60 -9.66 5.94
N LYS A 28 8.68 -10.14 6.78
CA LYS A 28 8.47 -9.71 8.18
C LYS A 28 8.18 -8.21 8.34
N LEU A 29 7.63 -7.56 7.31
CA LEU A 29 7.30 -6.14 7.32
C LEU A 29 5.81 -5.89 7.56
N LEU A 30 5.51 -4.72 8.14
CA LEU A 30 4.18 -4.13 8.09
C LEU A 30 4.04 -3.35 6.78
N ILE A 31 3.09 -3.73 5.95
CA ILE A 31 2.73 -2.99 4.74
C ILE A 31 1.61 -2.01 5.10
N VAL A 32 1.92 -0.72 5.02
CA VAL A 32 1.04 0.37 5.44
C VAL A 32 0.65 1.19 4.21
N MET A 33 -0.65 1.29 3.94
CA MET A 33 -1.18 2.30 3.02
C MET A 33 -1.54 3.54 3.83
N ARG A 34 -0.90 4.67 3.54
CA ARG A 34 -1.12 5.96 4.17
C ARG A 34 -1.54 7.01 3.15
N THR A 35 -2.24 8.05 3.60
CA THR A 35 -2.56 9.23 2.77
C THR A 35 -1.83 10.44 3.35
N GLU A 36 -1.16 11.18 2.48
CA GLU A 36 -0.46 12.41 2.86
C GLU A 36 -1.48 13.52 3.17
N PRO A 37 -1.26 14.35 4.22
CA PRO A 37 -2.24 15.35 4.64
C PRO A 37 -2.30 16.60 3.74
N ASN A 38 -1.35 16.79 2.81
CA ASN A 38 -1.33 17.95 1.90
C ASN A 38 -2.14 17.70 0.62
N SER A 39 -2.61 18.79 0.01
CA SER A 39 -3.72 18.91 -0.97
C SER A 39 -3.69 18.02 -2.21
N ASP A 40 -2.58 17.34 -2.48
CA ASP A 40 -2.47 16.36 -3.54
C ASP A 40 -2.78 15.00 -2.91
N THR A 41 -4.03 14.54 -3.04
CA THR A 41 -4.65 13.36 -2.39
C THR A 41 -4.05 12.01 -2.81
N CYS A 42 -2.73 11.93 -2.86
CA CYS A 42 -1.96 10.76 -3.20
C CYS A 42 -1.81 9.87 -1.98
N SER A 43 -2.05 8.57 -2.16
CA SER A 43 -1.70 7.58 -1.16
C SER A 43 -0.31 7.01 -1.42
N GLU A 44 0.34 6.57 -0.36
CA GLU A 44 1.63 5.91 -0.41
C GLU A 44 1.51 4.55 0.30
N ILE A 45 2.14 3.54 -0.30
CA ILE A 45 2.27 2.20 0.27
C ILE A 45 3.69 2.06 0.79
N CYS A 46 3.87 1.82 2.08
CA CYS A 46 5.15 1.73 2.74
C CYS A 46 5.36 0.35 3.36
N GLY A 47 6.54 -0.23 3.17
CA GLY A 47 7.02 -1.33 4.00
C GLY A 47 7.69 -0.76 5.25
N VAL A 48 7.21 -1.13 6.43
CA VAL A 48 7.68 -0.62 7.72
C VAL A 48 8.23 -1.76 8.55
N ASP A 49 9.44 -1.59 9.09
CA ASP A 49 10.00 -2.53 10.05
C ASP A 49 9.18 -2.48 11.36
N PRO A 50 8.56 -3.60 11.80
CA PRO A 50 7.74 -3.61 13.01
C PRO A 50 8.51 -3.34 14.30
N LEU A 51 9.84 -3.48 14.32
CA LEU A 51 10.65 -3.26 15.53
C LEU A 51 11.05 -1.78 15.71
N SER A 52 11.56 -1.15 14.65
CA SER A 52 12.00 0.25 14.67
C SER A 52 10.91 1.25 14.29
N GLY A 53 9.91 0.82 13.51
CA GLY A 53 8.95 1.71 12.86
C GLY A 53 9.50 2.45 11.64
N SER A 54 10.73 2.14 11.21
CA SER A 54 11.36 2.77 10.06
C SER A 54 10.74 2.29 8.74
N VAL A 55 10.55 3.22 7.81
CA VAL A 55 10.11 2.90 6.44
C VAL A 55 11.31 2.31 5.67
N MET A 56 11.18 1.06 5.25
CA MET A 56 12.20 0.30 4.50
C MET A 56 12.06 0.47 2.98
N ALA A 57 10.83 0.69 2.52
CA ALA A 57 10.50 0.90 1.11
C ALA A 57 9.21 1.69 1.00
N SER A 58 9.01 2.44 -0.09
CA SER A 58 7.73 3.04 -0.39
C SER A 58 7.39 3.06 -1.88
N PHE A 59 6.10 3.06 -2.17
CA PHE A 59 5.53 3.19 -3.50
C PHE A 59 4.44 4.27 -3.44
N LYS A 60 4.68 5.40 -4.10
CA LYS A 60 3.72 6.50 -4.18
C LYS A 60 2.76 6.27 -5.35
N LEU A 61 1.47 6.45 -5.11
CA LEU A 61 0.48 6.43 -6.18
C LEU A 61 0.61 7.66 -7.10
N GLY A 62 -0.13 7.66 -8.20
CA GLY A 62 -0.14 8.81 -9.10
C GLY A 62 -0.78 10.05 -8.44
N PRO A 63 -0.50 11.26 -8.94
CA PRO A 63 -1.20 12.46 -8.52
C PRO A 63 -2.73 12.30 -8.66
N GLY A 64 -3.48 12.66 -7.61
CA GLY A 64 -4.95 12.49 -7.57
C GLY A 64 -5.44 11.05 -7.40
N GLU A 65 -4.55 10.06 -7.29
CA GLU A 65 -4.92 8.68 -7.01
C GLU A 65 -4.92 8.39 -5.51
N THR A 66 -6.08 7.95 -5.03
CA THR A 66 -6.26 7.51 -3.65
C THR A 66 -6.37 5.99 -3.59
N GLY A 67 -5.61 5.38 -2.68
CA GLY A 67 -5.75 3.97 -2.34
C GLY A 67 -7.03 3.72 -1.55
N LYS A 68 -7.83 2.73 -1.99
CA LYS A 68 -9.14 2.39 -1.41
C LYS A 68 -9.10 1.09 -0.63
N CYS A 69 -8.48 0.07 -1.21
CA CYS A 69 -8.31 -1.24 -0.57
C CYS A 69 -6.90 -1.77 -0.87
N MET A 70 -6.42 -2.64 0.02
CA MET A 70 -5.13 -3.28 -0.09
C MET A 70 -5.20 -4.66 0.57
N GLU A 71 -4.72 -5.67 -0.13
CA GLU A 71 -4.77 -7.08 0.30
C GLU A 71 -3.56 -7.87 -0.21
N LEU A 72 -3.10 -8.84 0.59
CA LEU A 72 -2.08 -9.80 0.18
C LEU A 72 -2.78 -11.01 -0.43
N VAL A 73 -2.53 -11.28 -1.70
CA VAL A 73 -3.16 -12.37 -2.46
C VAL A 73 -2.09 -13.38 -2.87
N ARG A 74 -2.39 -14.66 -2.73
CA ARG A 74 -1.53 -15.75 -3.21
C ARG A 74 -1.84 -16.01 -4.69
N ALA A 75 -0.84 -15.88 -5.55
CA ALA A 75 -0.90 -16.19 -6.97
C ALA A 75 0.12 -17.29 -7.28
N GLY A 76 -0.35 -18.55 -7.33
CA GLY A 76 0.54 -19.71 -7.41
C GLY A 76 1.40 -19.85 -6.16
N ASN A 77 2.73 -19.84 -6.35
CA ASN A 77 3.71 -19.93 -5.26
C ASN A 77 4.10 -18.56 -4.69
N GLU A 78 3.67 -17.47 -5.31
CA GLU A 78 4.03 -16.11 -4.91
C GLU A 78 2.91 -15.45 -4.11
N GLN A 79 3.28 -14.58 -3.17
CA GLN A 79 2.35 -13.67 -2.50
C GLN A 79 2.57 -12.26 -3.03
N VAL A 80 1.51 -11.67 -3.57
CA VAL A 80 1.54 -10.33 -4.17
C VAL A 80 0.64 -9.39 -3.39
N LEU A 81 0.99 -8.10 -3.39
CA LEU A 81 0.15 -7.05 -2.85
C LEU A 81 -0.76 -6.50 -3.94
N VAL A 82 -2.07 -6.60 -3.75
CA VAL A 82 -3.08 -6.01 -4.64
C VAL A 82 -3.65 -4.77 -3.99
N VAL A 83 -3.63 -3.66 -4.72
CA VAL A 83 -4.14 -2.36 -4.27
C VAL A 83 -5.20 -1.86 -5.24
N GLY A 84 -6.41 -1.63 -4.74
CA GLY A 84 -7.46 -0.95 -5.49
C GLY A 84 -7.37 0.55 -5.25
N THR A 85 -7.38 1.33 -6.33
CA THR A 85 -7.28 2.80 -6.28
C THR A 85 -8.46 3.46 -6.99
N SER A 86 -8.64 4.75 -6.72
CA SER A 86 -9.50 5.63 -7.51
C SER A 86 -8.74 6.90 -7.88
N LEU A 87 -8.87 7.33 -9.13
CA LEU A 87 -8.42 8.63 -9.62
C LEU A 87 -9.63 9.58 -9.66
N SER A 88 -9.51 10.71 -8.97
CA SER A 88 -10.49 11.82 -9.02
C SER A 88 -9.82 13.05 -9.62
N SER A 89 -10.51 13.72 -10.55
CA SER A 89 -10.08 15.01 -11.12
C SER A 89 -10.53 16.22 -10.29
N GLY A 90 -11.42 16.01 -9.31
CA GLY A 90 -12.03 17.07 -8.54
C GLY A 90 -12.40 16.66 -7.11
N PRO A 91 -13.15 17.52 -6.40
CA PRO A 91 -13.66 17.22 -5.06
C PRO A 91 -14.49 15.93 -5.05
N ALA A 92 -14.50 15.21 -3.93
CA ALA A 92 -15.27 13.97 -3.82
C ALA A 92 -16.78 14.16 -4.05
N ILE A 93 -17.29 15.36 -3.78
CA ILE A 93 -18.69 15.75 -3.92
C ILE A 93 -18.76 16.98 -4.82
N MET A 94 -19.59 16.89 -5.85
CA MET A 94 -19.85 17.98 -6.79
C MET A 94 -20.69 19.08 -6.13
N PRO A 95 -20.70 20.32 -6.66
CA PRO A 95 -21.57 21.38 -6.16
C PRO A 95 -23.07 21.01 -6.16
N SER A 96 -23.47 20.07 -7.03
CA SER A 96 -24.82 19.49 -7.05
C SER A 96 -25.15 18.60 -5.84
N GLY A 97 -24.14 18.20 -5.06
CA GLY A 97 -24.26 17.22 -3.97
C GLY A 97 -24.06 15.77 -4.43
N GLU A 98 -23.89 15.54 -5.73
CA GLU A 98 -23.63 14.20 -6.28
C GLU A 98 -22.15 13.81 -6.07
N ALA A 99 -21.88 12.50 -6.04
CA ALA A 99 -20.52 12.01 -6.00
C ALA A 99 -19.80 12.26 -7.34
N GLU A 100 -18.54 12.69 -7.27
CA GLU A 100 -17.72 12.86 -8.46
C GLU A 100 -17.43 11.51 -9.13
N SER A 101 -17.42 11.50 -10.47
CA SER A 101 -17.10 10.28 -11.22
C SER A 101 -15.61 9.96 -11.13
N THR A 102 -15.27 8.80 -10.55
CA THR A 102 -13.88 8.36 -10.41
C THR A 102 -13.53 7.20 -11.35
N LYS A 103 -12.28 7.15 -11.82
CA LYS A 103 -11.75 5.97 -12.53
C LYS A 103 -10.96 5.09 -11.58
N GLY A 104 -11.25 3.79 -11.55
CA GLY A 104 -10.52 2.84 -10.71
C GLY A 104 -9.41 2.11 -11.47
N ARG A 105 -8.37 1.68 -10.75
CA ARG A 105 -7.42 0.66 -11.23
C ARG A 105 -7.01 -0.29 -10.12
N LEU A 106 -6.54 -1.48 -10.51
CA LEU A 106 -5.88 -2.43 -9.64
C LEU A 106 -4.37 -2.38 -9.91
N ILE A 107 -3.58 -2.27 -8.85
CA ILE A 107 -2.12 -2.30 -8.90
C ILE A 107 -1.67 -3.59 -8.21
N VAL A 108 -0.80 -4.34 -8.87
CA VAL A 108 -0.18 -5.54 -8.32
C VAL A 108 1.30 -5.25 -8.09
N LEU A 109 1.76 -5.36 -6.85
CA LEU A 109 3.14 -5.15 -6.45
C LEU A 109 3.73 -6.47 -5.92
N CYS A 110 4.94 -6.77 -6.38
CA CYS A 110 5.73 -7.87 -5.81
C CYS A 110 6.56 -7.33 -4.64
N ILE A 111 6.63 -8.10 -3.56
CA ILE A 111 7.44 -7.76 -2.40
C ILE A 111 8.69 -8.63 -2.42
N GLU A 112 9.74 -8.15 -3.08
CA GLU A 112 10.99 -8.89 -3.22
C GLU A 112 11.99 -8.50 -2.13
N HIS A 113 12.53 -9.50 -1.44
CA HIS A 113 13.61 -9.29 -0.47
C HIS A 113 14.96 -9.21 -1.19
N VAL A 114 15.45 -8.00 -1.46
CA VAL A 114 16.80 -7.81 -1.98
C VAL A 114 17.79 -7.82 -0.81
N GLN A 115 18.48 -8.94 -0.62
CA GLN A 115 19.65 -8.99 0.26
C GLN A 115 20.82 -8.27 -0.43
N HIS A 116 20.85 -6.94 -0.37
CA HIS A 116 22.10 -6.23 -0.66
C HIS A 116 23.01 -6.38 0.56
N SER A 117 24.09 -7.14 0.40
CA SER A 117 25.20 -7.20 1.35
C SER A 117 25.61 -5.78 1.75
N ASP A 118 25.53 -5.53 3.06
CA ASP A 118 25.92 -4.34 3.83
C ASP A 118 25.10 -3.04 3.74
N SER A 119 23.94 -3.01 3.06
CA SER A 119 22.96 -1.93 3.27
C SER A 119 21.58 -2.37 2.80
N GLY A 120 20.71 -2.76 3.73
CA GLY A 120 19.38 -3.28 3.45
C GLY A 120 18.46 -2.23 2.84
N SER A 121 18.36 -2.21 1.51
CA SER A 121 17.39 -1.41 0.77
C SER A 121 16.48 -2.34 -0.03
N MET A 122 15.16 -2.14 0.09
CA MET A 122 14.13 -2.93 -0.59
C MET A 122 13.38 -2.07 -1.61
N THR A 123 12.97 -2.66 -2.73
CA THR A 123 12.22 -1.96 -3.78
C THR A 123 10.89 -2.65 -4.03
N PHE A 124 9.83 -1.87 -4.22
CA PHE A 124 8.57 -2.39 -4.76
C PHE A 124 8.63 -2.24 -6.28
N SER A 125 8.55 -3.35 -7.00
CA SER A 125 8.47 -3.34 -8.46
C SER A 125 7.01 -3.51 -8.90
N SER A 126 6.57 -2.66 -9.83
CA SER A 126 5.33 -2.88 -10.57
C SER A 126 5.67 -3.69 -11.82
N MET A 127 5.13 -4.90 -11.96
CA MET A 127 5.31 -5.67 -13.19
C MET A 127 4.50 -5.03 -14.34
N ALA A 128 5.11 -4.07 -15.04
CA ALA A 128 4.67 -3.70 -16.37
C ALA A 128 5.38 -4.62 -17.39
N GLY A 129 4.79 -5.79 -17.63
CA GLY A 129 5.04 -6.63 -18.81
C GLY A 129 6.45 -7.19 -19.00
N SER A 130 6.72 -8.37 -18.45
CA SER A 130 7.68 -9.31 -19.05
C SER A 130 7.28 -10.75 -18.71
N SER A 131 6.34 -11.31 -19.50
CA SER A 131 6.06 -12.76 -19.74
C SER A 131 4.58 -13.19 -19.80
N SER A 132 3.59 -12.33 -19.58
CA SER A 132 2.16 -12.74 -19.59
C SER A 132 1.36 -12.37 -20.86
N GLN A 133 2.00 -12.14 -22.01
CA GLN A 133 1.32 -12.31 -23.29
C GLN A 133 1.22 -13.80 -23.63
N ARG A 134 0.30 -14.51 -22.97
CA ARG A 134 -0.36 -15.69 -23.53
C ARG A 134 -1.57 -16.08 -22.68
N ASN A 135 -2.73 -15.81 -23.28
CA ASN A 135 -4.05 -16.39 -23.02
C ASN A 135 -4.72 -16.11 -21.67
N SER A 136 -5.52 -15.03 -21.61
CA SER A 136 -6.77 -15.02 -20.84
C SER A 136 -7.96 -14.96 -21.82
N PRO A 137 -9.01 -15.80 -21.69
CA PRO A 137 -10.21 -15.74 -22.51
C PRO A 137 -11.34 -14.96 -21.81
N PHE A 138 -11.00 -13.84 -21.17
CA PHE A 138 -11.95 -12.86 -20.65
C PHE A 138 -11.47 -11.47 -21.05
#